data_AF-A0A0D7QLE6-F1
#
_entry.id   AF-A0A0D7QLE6-F1
#
_cell.length_a   1.000
_cell.length_b   1.000
_cell.length_c   1.000
_cell.angle_alpha   90.00
_cell.angle_beta   90.00
_cell.angle_gamma   90.00
#
_symmetry.space_group_name_H-M   'P 1'
#
loop_
_entity.id
_entity.type
_entity.pdbx_description
1 polymer ?
#
loop_
_entity_poly.entity_id
_entity_poly.type
_entity_poly.pdbx_seq_one_letter_code
_entity_poly.pdbx_strand_id
1 'polypeptide(L)' 'MTGKELVDYKGLKALGIRYSKVHLGRLEEIATFPKSFKLAEHRNSPRVWMLCEVIEWIDVRAATRQPKL' A
#
# COMPACT_ATOMS: atom_id res chain seq x y z
N MET A 1 -6.19 15.46 -7.72
CA MET A 1 -6.36 14.00 -7.73
C MET A 1 -7.83 13.69 -7.45
N THR A 2 -8.42 12.74 -8.17
CA THR A 2 -9.86 12.43 -8.07
C THR A 2 -10.17 11.45 -6.93
N GLY A 3 -9.14 10.94 -6.24
CA GLY A 3 -9.27 9.95 -5.16
C GLY A 3 -9.51 8.54 -5.69
N LYS A 4 -9.41 8.35 -7.00
CA LYS A 4 -9.66 7.08 -7.72
C LYS A 4 -8.40 6.49 -8.32
N GLU A 5 -7.27 7.14 -8.09
CA GLU A 5 -5.97 6.68 -8.57
C GLU A 5 -5.58 5.36 -7.88
N LEU A 6 -5.03 4.44 -8.67
CA LEU A 6 -4.56 3.14 -8.20
C LEU A 6 -3.04 3.08 -8.23
N VAL A 7 -2.47 2.29 -7.34
CA VAL A 7 -1.03 2.02 -7.29
C VAL A 7 -0.80 0.52 -7.31
N ASP A 8 0.20 0.07 -8.08
CA ASP A 8 0.64 -1.32 -8.12
C ASP A 8 1.88 -1.53 -7.24
N TYR A 9 2.40 -2.75 -7.19
CA TYR A 9 3.59 -3.05 -6.39
C TYR A 9 4.85 -2.26 -6.82
N LYS A 10 4.97 -1.89 -8.11
CA LYS A 10 6.09 -1.06 -8.57
C LYS A 10 5.90 0.38 -8.08
N GLY A 11 4.69 0.90 -8.12
CA GLY A 11 4.33 2.21 -7.59
C GLY A 11 4.54 2.30 -6.08
N LEU A 12 4.21 1.25 -5.31
CA LEU A 12 4.54 1.20 -3.87
C LEU A 12 6.05 1.36 -3.63
N LYS A 13 6.90 0.72 -4.45
CA LYS A 13 8.35 0.90 -4.37
C LYS A 13 8.80 2.31 -4.72
N ALA A 14 8.14 2.96 -5.67
CA ALA A 14 8.42 4.36 -6.04
C ALA A 14 8.05 5.32 -4.90
N LEU A 15 7.02 4.99 -4.11
CA LEU A 15 6.64 5.70 -2.88
C LEU A 15 7.57 5.41 -1.69
N GLY A 16 8.62 4.61 -1.86
CA GLY A 16 9.57 4.25 -0.80
C GLY A 16 9.16 3.04 0.05
N ILE A 17 8.04 2.38 -0.25
CA ILE A 17 7.59 1.16 0.46
C ILE A 17 8.31 -0.05 -0.14
N ARG A 18 9.28 -0.61 0.60
CA ARG A 18 10.20 -1.67 0.11
C ARG A 18 9.91 -3.07 0.65
N TYR A 19 8.72 -3.29 1.20
CA TYR A 19 8.30 -4.62 1.66
C TYR A 19 8.20 -5.63 0.51
N SER A 20 8.46 -6.90 0.82
CA SER A 20 8.18 -8.00 -0.11
C SER A 20 6.67 -8.21 -0.25
N LYS A 21 6.23 -8.84 -1.35
CA LYS A 21 4.80 -9.17 -1.55
C LYS A 21 4.21 -10.03 -0.44
N VAL A 22 5.00 -10.96 0.11
CA VAL A 22 4.59 -11.81 1.24
C VAL A 22 4.42 -10.98 2.50
N HIS A 23 5.35 -10.06 2.76
CA HIS A 23 5.26 -9.18 3.93
C HIS A 23 4.05 -8.26 3.83
N LEU A 24 3.79 -7.67 2.66
CA LEU A 24 2.57 -6.88 2.41
C LEU A 24 1.31 -7.70 2.69
N GLY A 25 1.24 -8.95 2.21
CA GLY A 25 0.12 -9.85 2.49
C GLY A 25 -0.12 -10.06 4.00
N ARG A 26 0.95 -10.28 4.78
CA ARG A 26 0.85 -10.40 6.24
C ARG A 26 0.35 -9.12 6.90
N LEU A 27 0.86 -7.96 6.48
CA LEU A 27 0.42 -6.67 7.02
C LEU A 27 -1.06 -6.39 6.71
N GLU A 28 -1.50 -6.75 5.51
CA GLU A 28 -2.90 -6.68 5.10
C GLU A 28 -3.78 -7.63 5.93
N GLU A 29 -3.34 -8.85 6.21
CA GLU A 29 -4.06 -9.82 7.06
C GLU A 29 -4.29 -9.28 8.48
N ILE A 30 -3.30 -8.62 9.07
CA ILE A 30 -3.41 -8.02 10.41
C ILE A 30 -3.93 -6.57 10.40
N ALA A 31 -4.48 -6.09 9.28
CA ALA A 31 -5.02 -4.74 9.11
C ALA A 31 -4.05 -3.57 9.42
N THR A 32 -2.74 -3.79 9.23
CA THR A 32 -1.70 -2.76 9.42
C THR A 32 -1.19 -2.15 8.10
N PHE A 33 -1.77 -2.56 6.98
CA PHE A 33 -1.55 -2.00 5.64
C PHE A 33 -2.87 -2.04 4.83
N PRO A 34 -3.10 -1.10 3.90
CA PRO A 34 -4.30 -1.09 3.06
C PRO A 34 -4.51 -2.39 2.29
N LYS A 35 -5.76 -2.83 2.17
CA LYS A 35 -6.12 -4.06 1.46
C LYS A 35 -5.94 -3.88 -0.04
N SER A 36 -5.28 -4.84 -0.68
CA SER A 36 -5.20 -4.87 -2.13
C SER A 36 -6.44 -5.51 -2.76
N PHE A 37 -6.67 -5.26 -4.04
CA PHE A 37 -7.57 -6.04 -4.87
C PHE A 37 -6.95 -6.33 -6.25
N LYS A 38 -7.61 -7.15 -7.07
CA LYS A 38 -7.21 -7.42 -8.46
C LYS A 38 -8.12 -6.68 -9.42
N LEU A 39 -7.56 -6.18 -10.52
CA LEU A 39 -8.33 -5.57 -11.61
C LEU A 39 -9.06 -6.60 -12.49
N ALA A 40 -8.59 -7.85 -12.49
CA ALA A 40 -9.24 -8.95 -13.19
C ALA A 40 -9.07 -10.25 -12.40
N GLU A 41 -9.99 -11.20 -12.59
CA GLU A 41 -9.95 -12.53 -11.94
C GLU A 41 -8.75 -13.39 -12.38
N HIS A 42 -8.08 -12.99 -13.47
CA HIS A 42 -6.94 -13.71 -14.00
C HIS A 42 -5.80 -13.89 -12.97
N ARG A 43 -5.14 -15.06 -13.00
CA ARG A 43 -4.07 -15.41 -12.05
C ARG A 43 -2.94 -14.37 -12.03
N ASN A 44 -2.57 -13.87 -13.21
CA ASN A 44 -1.48 -12.90 -13.40
C ASN A 44 -1.93 -11.43 -13.33
N SER A 45 -3.21 -11.15 -13.05
CA SER A 45 -3.65 -9.77 -12.82
C SER A 45 -2.84 -9.18 -11.66
N PRO A 46 -2.27 -7.97 -11.81
CA PRO A 46 -1.55 -7.32 -10.73
C PRO A 46 -2.49 -7.07 -9.55
N ARG A 47 -1.92 -7.13 -8.35
CA ARG A 47 -2.54 -6.57 -7.14
C ARG A 47 -2.33 -5.07 -7.16
N VAL A 48 -3.40 -4.35 -6.87
CA VAL A 48 -3.44 -2.89 -6.81
C VAL A 48 -4.05 -2.45 -5.49
N TRP A 49 -3.74 -1.22 -5.09
CA TRP A 49 -4.27 -0.54 -3.92
C TRP A 49 -4.85 0.80 -4.36
N MET A 50 -5.80 1.31 -3.59
CA MET A 50 -6.21 2.71 -3.73
C MET A 50 -5.04 3.60 -3.30
N LEU A 51 -4.65 4.56 -4.14
CA LEU A 51 -3.54 5.45 -3.84
C LEU A 51 -3.82 6.30 -2.60
N CYS A 52 -5.06 6.76 -2.44
CA CYS A 52 -5.47 7.55 -1.27
C CYS A 52 -5.24 6.79 0.05
N GLU A 53 -5.69 5.54 0.15
CA GLU A 53 -5.50 4.71 1.36
C GLU A 53 -4.01 4.49 1.67
N VAL A 54 -3.18 4.32 0.64
CA VAL A 54 -1.72 4.19 0.81
C VAL A 54 -1.11 5.49 1.31
N ILE A 55 -1.52 6.64 0.78
CA ILE A 55 -1.04 7.96 1.25
C ILE A 55 -1.48 8.20 2.70
N GLU A 56 -2.76 7.97 3.03
CA GLU A 56 -3.27 8.11 4.39
C GLU A 56 -2.50 7.23 5.38
N TRP A 57 -2.18 6.00 4.98
CA TRP A 57 -1.34 5.10 5.78
C TRP A 57 0.09 5.65 5.99
N ILE A 58 0.69 6.28 4.98
CA ILE A 58 2.00 6.95 5.11
C ILE A 58 1.88 8.13 6.08
N ASP A 59 0.84 8.95 5.95
CA ASP A 59 0.64 10.15 6.76
C ASP A 59 0.46 9.80 8.23
N VAL A 60 -0.32 8.77 8.55
CA VAL A 60 -0.48 8.27 9.93
C VAL A 60 0.87 7.82 10.51
N ARG A 61 1.71 7.14 9.71
CA ARG A 61 3.06 6.74 10.14
C ARG A 61 4.01 7.91 10.30
N ALA A 62 3.90 8.92 9.44
CA ALA A 62 4.69 10.13 9.53
C ALA A 62 4.32 10.93 10.79
N ALA A 63 3.03 11.06 11.08
CA ALA A 63 2.52 11.76 12.27
C ALA A 63 2.89 11.04 13.58
N THR A 64 2.92 9.70 13.58
CA THR A 64 3.30 8.89 14.76
C THR A 64 4.82 8.71 14.90
N ARG A 65 5.62 9.26 13.97
CA ARG A 65 7.08 9.22 14.04
C ARG A 65 7.55 10.12 15.18
N GLN A 66 7.82 9.53 16.34
CA GLN A 66 8.60 10.23 17.36
C GLN A 66 9.98 10.57 16.77
N PRO A 67 10.44 11.84 16.88
CA PRO A 67 11.82 12.14 16.57
C PRO A 67 12.68 11.28 17.50
N LYS A 68 13.60 10.50 16.93
CA LYS A 68 14.65 9.89 17.74
C LYS A 68 15.49 11.06 18.26
N LEU A 69 15.44 11.30 19.57
CA LEU A 69 16.38 12.14 20.31
C LEU A 69 17.80 11.59 20.14
#